data_AF-A0A2J8RV06-F1
#
_entry.id   AF-A0A2J8RV06-F1
#
_cell.length_a   1.000
_cell.length_b   1.000
_cell.length_c   1.000
_cell.angle_alpha   90.00
_cell.angle_beta   90.00
_cell.angle_gamma   90.00
#
_symmetry.space_group_name_H-M   'P 1'
#
loop_
_entity.id
_entity.type
_entity.pdbx_description
1 polymer ?
#
loop_
_entity_poly.entity_id
_entity_poly.type
_entity_poly.pdbx_seq_one_letter_code
_entity_poly.pdbx_strand_id
1 'polypeptide(L)'
;RHLNPDTELKRYFGARAVLGEQRPRQRQRVYPKCTWLTTPKSTWPRYSKPGLSMRLLESKKGLSFFAFEHSEEYQQAQHKFLVAVESMEPNNIVLSDACRFQEDQEMARDLVERALYSMECAFHPLFSLTSGACRLDYRRPENRSFYLALYKQMSFLEKRGCPRTALEYCKLILSLEPDEDPLCMLLLIDHLTLRARNYEYLIRLFQEWEAHRNLSQLPNFAFSVPLAYFLLSQQTDLPEHERSSAREKASLLIQQALTMFPGVLLPLLESCSVRPDATVSSHRF
;
A
#
# COMPACT_ATOMS: atom_id res chain seq x y z
N ARG A 1 -12.64 3.60 6.75
CA ARG A 1 -12.57 2.74 7.96
C ARG A 1 -11.33 1.86 7.97
N HIS A 2 -11.00 1.15 6.88
CA HIS A 2 -9.85 0.24 6.83
C HIS A 2 -8.46 0.89 6.60
N LEU A 3 -8.43 2.16 6.18
CA LEU A 3 -7.21 2.96 6.02
C LEU A 3 -6.59 3.45 7.34
N ASN A 4 -7.27 3.24 8.48
CA ASN A 4 -6.74 3.66 9.79
C ASN A 4 -6.07 2.47 10.51
N PRO A 5 -4.75 2.49 10.74
CA PRO A 5 -4.01 1.40 11.37
C PRO A 5 -4.44 1.11 12.81
N ASP A 6 -4.91 2.12 13.54
CA ASP A 6 -5.37 1.92 14.92
C ASP A 6 -6.56 0.97 14.96
N THR A 7 -7.38 0.91 13.91
CA THR A 7 -8.51 -0.03 13.86
C THR A 7 -8.05 -1.48 13.77
N GLU A 8 -6.96 -1.75 13.05
CA GLU A 8 -6.36 -3.07 12.93
C GLU A 8 -5.62 -3.45 14.22
N LEU A 9 -4.81 -2.55 14.77
CA LEU A 9 -4.09 -2.78 16.02
C LEU A 9 -5.05 -3.02 17.19
N LYS A 10 -6.15 -2.27 17.29
CA LYS A 10 -7.16 -2.48 18.34
C LYS A 10 -7.85 -3.83 18.21
N ARG A 11 -7.93 -4.41 16.99
CA ARG A 11 -8.47 -5.75 16.77
C ARG A 11 -7.50 -6.82 17.27
N TYR A 12 -6.19 -6.62 17.13
CA TYR A 12 -5.18 -7.59 17.58
C TYR A 12 -4.89 -7.51 19.08
N PHE A 13 -4.70 -6.30 19.62
CA PHE A 13 -4.22 -6.10 20.99
C PHE A 13 -5.29 -5.59 21.95
N GLY A 14 -6.50 -5.29 21.46
CA GLY A 14 -7.55 -4.65 22.23
C GLY A 14 -7.37 -3.13 22.35
N ALA A 15 -8.47 -2.41 22.60
CA ALA A 15 -8.47 -0.95 22.60
C ALA A 15 -7.57 -0.31 23.67
N ARG A 16 -7.44 -0.96 24.84
CA ARG A 16 -6.64 -0.47 25.97
C ARG A 16 -5.13 -0.53 25.72
N ALA A 17 -4.65 -1.56 25.03
CA ALA A 17 -3.21 -1.72 24.73
C ALA A 17 -2.72 -0.70 23.69
N VAL A 18 -3.58 -0.29 22.76
CA VAL A 18 -3.22 0.62 21.66
C VAL A 18 -3.33 2.10 22.05
N LEU A 19 -4.30 2.46 22.90
CA LEU A 19 -4.51 3.84 23.32
C LEU A 19 -3.77 4.21 24.62
N GLY A 20 -3.24 3.23 25.35
CA GLY A 20 -2.66 3.42 26.69
C GLY A 20 -3.68 3.97 27.71
N GLU A 21 -3.23 4.37 28.90
CA GLU A 21 -4.03 5.11 29.90
C GLU A 21 -4.25 6.58 29.51
N GLN A 22 -4.35 6.92 28.22
CA GLN A 22 -4.70 8.27 27.82
C GLN A 22 -6.19 8.50 28.07
N ARG A 23 -6.52 8.90 29.30
CA ARG A 23 -7.82 9.51 29.63
C ARG A 23 -8.06 10.66 28.65
N PRO A 24 -9.26 10.78 28.04
CA PRO A 24 -9.55 11.92 27.20
C PRO A 24 -9.63 13.16 28.10
N ARG A 25 -8.54 13.92 28.20
CA ARG A 25 -8.59 15.29 28.72
C ARG A 25 -9.53 16.06 27.81
N GLN A 26 -10.57 16.65 28.40
CA GLN A 26 -11.52 17.53 27.72
C GLN A 26 -10.78 18.46 26.76
N ARG A 27 -11.02 18.30 25.45
CA ARG A 27 -10.48 19.18 24.42
C ARG A 27 -11.61 19.94 23.78
N GLN A 28 -11.46 21.26 23.74
CA GLN A 28 -12.27 22.18 22.95
C GLN A 28 -12.45 21.61 21.53
N ARG A 29 -13.70 21.45 21.11
CA ARG A 29 -14.07 20.97 19.78
C ARG A 29 -13.70 22.02 18.73
N VAL A 30 -12.49 21.93 18.20
CA VAL A 30 -12.23 22.35 16.82
C VAL A 30 -12.41 21.07 16.01
N TYR A 31 -13.50 20.96 15.25
CA TYR A 31 -13.75 19.81 14.39
C TYR A 31 -12.59 19.71 13.39
N PRO A 32 -11.66 18.73 13.51
CA PRO A 32 -10.75 18.46 12.42
C PRO A 32 -11.63 17.96 11.28
N LYS A 33 -11.39 18.43 10.04
CA LYS A 33 -11.96 17.75 8.86
C LYS A 33 -11.75 16.24 9.05
N CYS A 34 -12.79 15.43 8.85
CA CYS A 34 -12.65 13.97 8.93
C CYS A 34 -11.62 13.53 7.89
N THR A 35 -10.45 13.11 8.36
CA THR A 35 -9.38 12.56 7.52
C THR A 35 -9.43 11.05 7.51
N TRP A 36 -9.16 10.45 6.36
CA TRP A 36 -9.17 9.03 6.08
C TRP A 36 -7.79 8.41 6.17
N LEU A 37 -6.74 9.13 5.75
CA LEU A 37 -5.39 8.58 5.66
C LEU A 37 -4.64 8.67 6.98
N THR A 38 -4.75 9.81 7.67
CA THR A 38 -3.97 10.09 8.88
C THR A 38 -4.81 10.84 9.91
N THR A 39 -4.56 10.61 11.19
CA THR A 39 -5.18 11.39 12.26
C THR A 39 -4.19 12.46 12.73
N PRO A 40 -4.55 13.75 12.73
CA PRO A 40 -3.65 14.81 13.16
C PRO A 40 -3.25 14.61 14.63
N LYS A 41 -1.94 14.64 14.91
CA LYS A 41 -1.40 14.51 16.26
C LYS A 41 -1.43 15.86 16.96
N SER A 42 -1.59 15.87 18.29
CA SER A 42 -1.61 17.13 19.05
C SER A 42 -0.27 17.84 19.14
N THR A 43 0.82 17.16 18.79
CA THR A 43 2.17 17.74 18.71
C THR A 43 2.41 18.51 17.41
N TRP A 44 1.52 18.37 16.42
CA TRP A 44 1.69 19.03 15.14
C TRP A 44 1.30 20.51 15.22
N PRO A 45 2.03 21.40 14.51
CA PRO A 45 1.65 22.80 14.42
C PRO A 45 0.27 22.94 13.77
N ARG A 46 -0.40 24.07 14.03
CA ARG A 46 -1.70 24.36 13.39
C ARG A 46 -1.51 24.38 11.88
N TYR A 47 -2.44 23.72 11.18
CA TYR A 47 -2.44 23.71 9.72
C TYR A 47 -2.58 25.13 9.17
N SER A 48 -1.50 25.67 8.61
CA SER A 48 -1.50 26.86 7.76
C SER A 48 -1.66 26.44 6.31
N LYS A 49 -2.33 27.25 5.47
CA LYS A 49 -2.50 26.97 4.04
C LYS A 49 -1.12 26.65 3.41
N PRO A 50 -0.86 25.40 3.01
CA PRO A 50 0.49 24.96 2.64
C PRO A 50 0.86 25.37 1.21
N GLY A 51 0.06 26.20 0.53
CA GLY A 51 0.23 26.47 -0.90
C GLY A 51 -0.04 25.24 -1.78
N LEU A 52 -0.78 24.25 -1.28
CA LEU A 52 -1.18 23.05 -2.02
C LEU A 52 -2.69 23.06 -2.22
N SER A 53 -3.12 22.81 -3.46
CA SER A 53 -4.52 22.60 -3.84
C SER A 53 -4.65 21.46 -4.82
N MET A 54 -5.87 20.96 -5.03
CA MET A 54 -6.17 19.98 -6.06
C MET A 54 -7.24 20.51 -7.01
N ARG A 55 -7.00 20.38 -8.31
CA ARG A 55 -7.92 20.77 -9.38
C ARG A 55 -8.49 19.55 -10.08
N LEU A 56 -9.78 19.62 -10.41
CA LEU A 56 -10.43 18.69 -11.34
C LEU A 56 -10.03 19.08 -12.77
N LEU A 57 -9.39 18.17 -13.49
CA LEU A 57 -8.96 18.39 -14.87
C LEU A 57 -10.09 18.07 -15.85
N GLU A 58 -10.65 16.87 -15.74
CA GLU A 58 -11.72 16.39 -16.62
C GLU A 58 -12.57 15.32 -15.92
N SER A 59 -13.79 15.14 -16.40
CA SER A 59 -14.65 14.00 -16.04
C SER A 59 -15.13 13.31 -17.31
N LYS A 60 -14.78 12.04 -17.49
CA LYS A 60 -15.04 11.26 -18.71
C LYS A 60 -15.49 9.85 -18.34
N LYS A 61 -16.60 9.40 -18.95
CA LYS A 61 -17.15 8.03 -18.77
C LYS A 61 -17.32 7.62 -17.29
N GLY A 62 -17.73 8.56 -16.43
CA GLY A 62 -17.89 8.29 -14.99
C GLY A 62 -16.59 8.28 -14.17
N LEU A 63 -15.43 8.53 -14.81
CA LEU A 63 -14.15 8.74 -14.14
C LEU A 63 -13.84 10.22 -14.05
N SER A 64 -13.21 10.66 -12.96
CA SER A 64 -12.78 12.04 -12.75
C SER A 64 -11.28 12.10 -12.56
N PHE A 65 -10.61 12.94 -13.35
CA PHE A 65 -9.16 13.10 -13.38
C PHE A 65 -8.76 14.36 -12.64
N PHE A 66 -7.80 14.24 -11.73
CA PHE A 66 -7.36 15.32 -10.87
C PHE A 66 -5.87 15.60 -11.04
N ALA A 67 -5.44 16.77 -10.58
CA ALA A 67 -4.04 17.08 -10.37
C ALA A 67 -3.85 17.96 -9.14
N PHE A 68 -2.73 17.76 -8.44
CA PHE A 68 -2.25 18.72 -7.47
C PHE A 68 -1.68 19.95 -8.16
N GLU A 69 -1.84 21.10 -7.51
CA GLU A 69 -1.31 22.39 -7.93
C GLU A 69 -0.60 23.04 -6.75
N HIS A 70 0.58 23.59 -7.03
CA HIS A 70 1.40 24.32 -6.07
C HIS A 70 1.24 25.82 -6.30
N SER A 71 1.00 26.58 -5.23
CA SER A 71 0.99 28.04 -5.28
C SER A 71 2.39 28.58 -5.59
N GLU A 72 2.46 29.81 -6.09
CA GLU A 72 3.75 30.44 -6.40
C GLU A 72 4.65 30.52 -5.16
N GLU A 73 4.08 30.79 -3.98
CA GLU A 73 4.84 30.82 -2.72
C GLU A 73 5.43 29.44 -2.38
N TYR A 74 4.69 28.36 -2.63
CA TYR A 74 5.19 27.00 -2.44
C TYR A 74 6.33 26.69 -3.40
N GLN A 75 6.17 27.03 -4.68
CA GLN A 75 7.21 26.82 -5.69
C GLN A 75 8.48 27.62 -5.36
N GLN A 76 8.34 28.87 -4.93
CA GLN A 76 9.46 29.69 -4.48
C GLN A 76 10.16 29.10 -3.25
N ALA A 77 9.39 28.62 -2.27
CA ALA A 77 9.95 27.94 -1.09
C ALA A 77 10.69 26.66 -1.47
N GLN A 78 10.14 25.86 -2.39
CA GLN A 78 10.76 24.65 -2.90
C GLN A 78 12.05 24.95 -3.67
N HIS A 79 12.06 25.98 -4.52
CA HIS A 79 13.26 26.41 -5.23
C HIS A 79 14.35 26.88 -4.26
N LYS A 80 13.99 27.70 -3.27
CA LYS A 80 14.94 28.12 -2.22
C LYS A 80 15.52 26.93 -1.46
N PHE A 81 14.68 25.93 -1.15
CA PHE A 81 15.14 24.70 -0.53
C PHE A 81 16.10 23.90 -1.42
N LEU A 82 15.79 23.74 -2.71
CA LEU A 82 16.67 23.03 -3.65
C LEU A 82 18.03 23.73 -3.77
N VAL A 83 18.04 25.06 -3.94
CA VAL A 83 19.28 25.85 -3.98
C VAL A 83 20.07 25.70 -2.68
N ALA A 84 19.42 25.68 -1.53
CA ALA A 84 20.04 25.46 -0.22
C ALA A 84 20.64 24.05 -0.05
N VAL A 85 20.00 23.02 -0.61
CA VAL A 85 20.52 21.65 -0.60
C VAL A 85 21.72 21.52 -1.54
N GLU A 86 21.64 22.13 -2.72
CA GLU A 86 22.72 22.11 -3.71
C GLU A 86 23.95 22.93 -3.28
N SER A 87 23.75 24.01 -2.52
CA SER A 87 24.85 24.89 -2.08
C SER A 87 25.70 24.31 -0.94
N MET A 88 25.28 23.21 -0.30
CA MET A 88 25.97 22.57 0.83
C MET A 88 26.37 23.54 1.98
N GLU A 89 25.66 24.66 2.15
CA GLU A 89 25.96 25.62 3.22
C GLU A 89 25.48 25.11 4.59
N PRO A 90 26.35 25.02 5.61
CA PRO A 90 26.04 24.41 6.92
C PRO A 90 24.79 24.97 7.63
N ASN A 91 24.48 26.25 7.45
CA ASN A 91 23.33 26.90 8.10
C ASN A 91 22.00 26.67 7.37
N ASN A 92 22.01 26.27 6.10
CA ASN A 92 20.81 26.01 5.29
C ASN A 92 20.46 24.51 5.22
N ILE A 93 21.37 23.65 5.71
CA ILE A 93 21.22 22.20 5.77
C ILE A 93 20.26 21.75 6.90
N VAL A 94 19.66 22.62 7.71
CA VAL A 94 18.81 22.18 8.85
C VAL A 94 17.61 21.30 8.40
N LEU A 95 17.10 21.46 7.17
CA LEU A 95 16.14 20.51 6.55
C LEU A 95 16.79 19.30 5.87
N SER A 96 18.05 19.41 5.43
CA SER A 96 18.84 18.34 4.82
C SER A 96 19.46 17.40 5.87
N ASP A 97 19.85 17.88 7.04
CA ASP A 97 20.24 17.06 8.20
C ASP A 97 19.04 16.27 8.74
N ALA A 98 17.81 16.77 8.62
CA ALA A 98 16.60 15.96 8.83
C ALA A 98 16.44 14.82 7.81
N CYS A 99 17.07 14.92 6.63
CA CYS A 99 17.16 13.87 5.63
C CYS A 99 18.41 12.98 5.75
N ARG A 100 19.43 13.35 6.53
CA ARG A 100 20.64 12.52 6.77
C ARG A 100 20.47 11.51 7.90
N PHE A 101 19.33 11.48 8.58
CA PHE A 101 18.98 10.40 9.52
C PHE A 101 18.39 9.20 8.77
N GLN A 102 19.26 8.33 8.24
CA GLN A 102 18.88 6.94 7.99
C GLN A 102 18.49 6.19 9.29
N GLU A 103 18.69 6.80 10.46
CA GLU A 103 18.52 6.15 11.78
C GLU A 103 17.20 6.49 12.51
N ASP A 104 16.48 7.56 12.18
CA ASP A 104 15.21 7.90 12.85
C ASP A 104 13.98 7.54 11.99
N GLN A 105 13.63 6.24 12.01
CA GLN A 105 12.42 5.72 11.37
C GLN A 105 11.13 6.36 11.92
N GLU A 106 11.13 6.84 13.17
CA GLU A 106 9.95 7.45 13.78
C GLU A 106 9.71 8.86 13.24
N MET A 107 10.77 9.66 13.10
CA MET A 107 10.72 10.97 12.47
C MET A 107 10.28 10.86 11.01
N ALA A 108 10.85 9.92 10.26
CA ALA A 108 10.47 9.69 8.86
C ALA A 108 8.98 9.33 8.73
N ARG A 109 8.46 8.48 9.62
CA ARG A 109 7.03 8.16 9.67
C ARG A 109 6.18 9.39 9.97
N ASP A 110 6.56 10.20 10.96
CA ASP A 110 5.80 11.41 11.31
C ASP A 110 5.77 12.42 10.17
N LEU A 111 6.86 12.59 9.43
CA LEU A 111 6.93 13.45 8.24
C LEU A 111 6.02 12.94 7.10
N VAL A 112 6.01 11.63 6.84
CA VAL A 112 5.11 11.05 5.83
C VAL A 112 3.64 11.21 6.23
N GLU A 113 3.30 10.98 7.50
CA GLU A 113 1.95 11.19 8.00
C GLU A 113 1.52 12.67 7.88
N ARG A 114 2.41 13.62 8.18
CA ARG A 114 2.16 15.05 7.97
C ARG A 114 1.95 15.40 6.50
N ALA A 115 2.76 14.84 5.61
CA ALA A 115 2.65 15.07 4.17
C ALA A 115 1.29 14.58 3.64
N LEU A 116 0.88 13.37 4.03
CA LEU A 116 -0.43 12.82 3.67
C LEU A 116 -1.58 13.65 4.25
N TYR A 117 -1.47 14.09 5.51
CA TYR A 117 -2.45 14.99 6.11
C TYR A 117 -2.60 16.29 5.31
N SER A 118 -1.50 16.93 4.94
CA SER A 118 -1.52 18.16 4.15
C SER A 118 -2.11 17.96 2.76
N MET A 119 -1.76 16.86 2.09
CA MET A 119 -2.34 16.51 0.78
C MET A 119 -3.83 16.22 0.88
N GLU A 120 -4.27 15.50 1.91
CA GLU A 120 -5.69 15.23 2.16
C GLU A 120 -6.49 16.51 2.46
N CYS A 121 -5.92 17.46 3.19
CA CYS A 121 -6.55 18.76 3.41
C CYS A 121 -6.71 19.59 2.12
N ALA A 122 -5.88 19.32 1.10
CA ALA A 122 -5.87 19.98 -0.19
C ALA A 122 -6.77 19.29 -1.24
N PHE A 123 -7.37 18.14 -0.93
CA PHE A 123 -8.23 17.42 -1.87
C PHE A 123 -9.39 18.28 -2.37
N HIS A 124 -9.67 18.12 -3.66
CA HIS A 124 -10.86 18.67 -4.27
C HIS A 124 -12.11 18.03 -3.63
N PRO A 125 -13.22 18.75 -3.37
CA PRO A 125 -14.40 18.17 -2.72
C PRO A 125 -15.00 16.93 -3.42
N LEU A 126 -14.80 16.83 -4.74
CA LEU A 126 -15.24 15.67 -5.54
C LEU A 126 -14.22 14.51 -5.55
N PHE A 127 -13.03 14.72 -5.01
CA PHE A 127 -12.02 13.68 -4.92
C PHE A 127 -12.36 12.74 -3.76
N SER A 128 -12.65 11.49 -4.08
CA SER A 128 -12.97 10.45 -3.11
C SER A 128 -11.98 9.31 -3.20
N LEU A 129 -11.36 8.99 -2.05
CA LEU A 129 -10.42 7.87 -1.91
C LEU A 129 -11.11 6.50 -1.98
N THR A 130 -12.42 6.43 -1.80
CA THR A 130 -13.15 5.16 -1.67
C THR A 130 -14.04 4.84 -2.87
N SER A 131 -14.26 5.80 -3.78
CA SER A 131 -15.17 5.59 -4.92
C SER A 131 -14.57 4.72 -6.03
N GLY A 132 -13.23 4.63 -6.11
CA GLY A 132 -12.54 3.96 -7.22
C GLY A 132 -12.71 4.66 -8.57
N ALA A 133 -13.35 5.84 -8.62
CA ALA A 133 -13.64 6.59 -9.84
C ALA A 133 -12.68 7.79 -10.06
N CYS A 134 -11.83 8.08 -9.08
CA CYS A 134 -10.84 9.17 -9.18
C CYS A 134 -9.56 8.64 -9.83
N ARG A 135 -8.99 9.44 -10.74
CA ARG A 135 -7.73 9.14 -11.43
C ARG A 135 -6.72 10.24 -11.19
N LEU A 136 -5.46 9.86 -11.08
CA LEU A 136 -4.35 10.77 -10.81
C LEU A 136 -3.14 10.35 -11.66
N ASP A 137 -2.81 11.11 -12.69
CA ASP A 137 -1.71 10.78 -13.60
C ASP A 137 -0.35 10.89 -12.88
N TYR A 138 0.40 9.79 -12.78
CA TYR A 138 1.70 9.74 -12.11
C TYR A 138 2.80 10.54 -12.82
N ARG A 139 2.67 10.76 -14.14
CA ARG A 139 3.69 11.48 -14.93
C ARG A 139 3.76 12.95 -14.56
N ARG A 140 2.73 13.49 -13.91
CA ARG A 140 2.72 14.85 -13.37
C ARG A 140 3.58 14.91 -12.09
N PRO A 141 4.64 15.74 -12.05
CA PRO A 141 5.52 15.86 -10.89
C PRO A 141 4.78 16.16 -9.58
N GLU A 142 3.72 16.97 -9.65
CA GLU A 142 2.91 17.37 -8.49
C GLU A 142 2.18 16.16 -7.89
N ASN A 143 1.63 15.31 -8.75
CA ASN A 143 0.92 14.09 -8.34
C ASN A 143 1.86 13.02 -7.80
N ARG A 144 3.08 12.94 -8.34
CA ARG A 144 4.08 11.94 -7.94
C ARG A 144 4.35 11.97 -6.44
N SER A 145 4.35 13.16 -5.83
CA SER A 145 4.55 13.33 -4.39
C SER A 145 3.54 12.53 -3.56
N PHE A 146 2.27 12.49 -3.98
CA PHE A 146 1.21 11.76 -3.30
C PHE A 146 1.37 10.25 -3.43
N TYR A 147 1.70 9.76 -4.62
CA TYR A 147 1.99 8.35 -4.84
C TYR A 147 3.13 7.84 -3.96
N LEU A 148 4.23 8.60 -3.90
CA LEU A 148 5.39 8.25 -3.08
C LEU A 148 5.06 8.29 -1.59
N ALA A 149 4.29 9.27 -1.13
CA ALA A 149 3.85 9.34 0.26
C ALA A 149 2.94 8.16 0.65
N LEU A 150 1.98 7.79 -0.22
CA LEU A 150 1.14 6.61 -0.01
C LEU A 150 1.96 5.32 0.06
N TYR A 151 2.90 5.14 -0.87
CA TYR A 151 3.78 3.96 -0.92
C TYR A 151 4.68 3.86 0.31
N LYS A 152 5.27 4.98 0.75
CA LYS A 152 6.07 5.01 1.98
C LYS A 152 5.23 4.69 3.21
N GLN A 153 4.03 5.23 3.30
CA GLN A 153 3.12 4.90 4.40
C GLN A 153 2.74 3.42 4.40
N MET A 154 2.41 2.86 3.23
CA MET A 154 2.15 1.42 3.07
C MET A 154 3.34 0.58 3.57
N SER A 155 4.57 0.94 3.19
CA SER A 155 5.79 0.25 3.61
C SER A 155 6.00 0.30 5.14
N PHE A 156 5.70 1.45 5.77
CA PHE A 156 5.77 1.57 7.23
C PHE A 156 4.71 0.72 7.93
N LEU A 157 3.49 0.68 7.39
CA LEU A 157 2.39 -0.13 7.92
C LEU A 157 2.70 -1.62 7.86
N GLU A 158 3.32 -2.07 6.77
CA GLU A 158 3.75 -3.46 6.62
C GLU A 158 4.77 -3.85 7.69
N LYS A 159 5.80 -3.02 7.91
CA LYS A 159 6.82 -3.23 8.96
C LYS A 159 6.24 -3.17 10.37
N ARG A 160 5.18 -2.38 10.58
CA ARG A 160 4.45 -2.28 11.86
C ARG A 160 3.53 -3.48 12.12
N GLY A 161 3.40 -4.42 11.18
CA GLY A 161 2.52 -5.57 11.35
C GLY A 161 1.04 -5.22 11.16
N CYS A 162 0.73 -4.21 10.33
CA CYS A 162 -0.63 -3.84 9.92
C CYS A 162 -0.87 -4.22 8.43
N PRO A 163 -0.83 -5.52 8.07
CA PRO A 163 -0.91 -5.93 6.67
C PRO A 163 -2.26 -5.62 6.03
N ARG A 164 -3.37 -5.58 6.79
CA ARG A 164 -4.68 -5.23 6.21
C ARG A 164 -4.75 -3.77 5.83
N THR A 165 -4.30 -2.86 6.69
CA THR A 165 -4.24 -1.45 6.33
C THR A 165 -3.24 -1.22 5.20
N ALA A 166 -2.08 -1.89 5.20
CA ALA A 166 -1.14 -1.82 4.08
C ALA A 166 -1.78 -2.27 2.75
N LEU A 167 -2.55 -3.37 2.76
CA LEU A 167 -3.28 -3.83 1.58
C LEU A 167 -4.27 -2.78 1.06
N GLU A 168 -4.97 -2.06 1.93
CA GLU A 168 -5.90 -1.00 1.49
C GLU A 168 -5.18 0.20 0.87
N TYR A 169 -3.98 0.54 1.36
CA TYR A 169 -3.12 1.51 0.68
C TYR A 169 -2.65 1.01 -0.68
N CYS A 170 -2.26 -0.27 -0.79
CA CYS A 170 -1.88 -0.88 -2.06
C CYS A 170 -3.03 -0.81 -3.09
N LYS A 171 -4.25 -1.16 -2.68
CA LYS A 171 -5.46 -1.05 -3.51
C LYS A 171 -5.74 0.40 -3.90
N LEU A 172 -5.59 1.34 -2.97
CA LEU A 172 -5.78 2.76 -3.24
C LEU A 172 -4.80 3.25 -4.31
N ILE A 173 -3.50 2.97 -4.17
CA ILE A 173 -2.47 3.36 -5.14
C ILE A 173 -2.80 2.77 -6.52
N LEU A 174 -3.10 1.48 -6.58
CA LEU A 174 -3.47 0.81 -7.83
C LEU A 174 -4.74 1.40 -8.45
N SER A 175 -5.71 1.84 -7.64
CA SER A 175 -6.97 2.41 -8.14
C SER A 175 -6.82 3.80 -8.79
N LEU A 176 -5.75 4.53 -8.47
CA LEU A 176 -5.50 5.87 -9.04
C LEU A 176 -5.11 5.79 -10.52
N GLU A 177 -4.39 4.74 -10.91
CA GLU A 177 -3.95 4.50 -12.29
C GLU A 177 -3.83 2.99 -12.55
N PRO A 178 -4.97 2.27 -12.68
CA PRO A 178 -5.02 0.81 -12.68
C PRO A 178 -4.42 0.16 -13.92
N ASP A 179 -4.31 0.88 -15.04
CA ASP A 179 -3.84 0.40 -16.33
C ASP A 179 -2.32 0.56 -16.50
N GLU A 180 -1.76 1.69 -16.08
CA GLU A 180 -0.31 1.90 -16.15
C GLU A 180 0.43 1.27 -14.95
N ASP A 181 -0.21 1.22 -13.77
CA ASP A 181 0.39 0.74 -12.52
C ASP A 181 1.85 1.24 -12.32
N PRO A 182 2.06 2.56 -12.18
CA PRO A 182 3.39 3.18 -12.27
C PRO A 182 4.34 2.78 -11.14
N LEU A 183 3.82 2.22 -10.05
CA LEU A 183 4.60 1.71 -8.91
C LEU A 183 4.65 0.17 -8.87
N CYS A 184 4.14 -0.50 -9.91
CA CYS A 184 4.06 -1.95 -10.02
C CYS A 184 3.40 -2.61 -8.79
N MET A 185 2.32 -2.00 -8.28
CA MET A 185 1.60 -2.47 -7.11
C MET A 185 1.06 -3.89 -7.28
N LEU A 186 0.79 -4.33 -8.52
CA LEU A 186 0.42 -5.71 -8.81
C LEU A 186 1.49 -6.72 -8.35
N LEU A 187 2.77 -6.36 -8.34
CA LEU A 187 3.85 -7.25 -7.87
C LEU A 187 3.91 -7.40 -6.35
N LEU A 188 3.17 -6.57 -5.61
CA LEU A 188 3.16 -6.55 -4.14
C LEU A 188 1.81 -6.98 -3.55
N ILE A 189 0.73 -6.84 -4.33
CA ILE A 189 -0.63 -7.00 -3.83
C ILE A 189 -0.91 -8.42 -3.36
N ASP A 190 -0.33 -9.44 -4.01
CA ASP A 190 -0.50 -10.85 -3.65
C ASP A 190 0.10 -11.14 -2.27
N HIS A 191 1.34 -10.67 -2.04
CA HIS A 191 2.03 -10.79 -0.75
C HIS A 191 1.24 -10.14 0.39
N LEU A 192 0.81 -8.88 0.19
CA LEU A 192 0.01 -8.15 1.19
C LEU A 192 -1.33 -8.82 1.45
N THR A 193 -1.96 -9.37 0.41
CA THR A 193 -3.26 -10.04 0.52
C THR A 193 -3.17 -11.34 1.33
N LEU A 194 -2.15 -12.15 1.08
CA LEU A 194 -1.87 -13.37 1.86
C LEU A 194 -1.61 -13.02 3.33
N ARG A 195 -0.77 -12.01 3.60
CA ARG A 195 -0.47 -11.55 4.98
C ARG A 195 -1.70 -10.99 5.68
N ALA A 196 -2.58 -10.29 4.96
CA ALA A 196 -3.85 -9.77 5.46
C ALA A 196 -4.91 -10.88 5.71
N ARG A 197 -4.63 -12.11 5.26
CA ARG A 197 -5.53 -13.28 5.24
C ARG A 197 -6.82 -13.02 4.46
N ASN A 198 -6.72 -12.27 3.37
CA ASN A 198 -7.86 -11.95 2.51
C ASN A 198 -7.81 -12.76 1.20
N TYR A 199 -7.84 -14.09 1.33
CA TYR A 199 -7.59 -15.02 0.22
C TYR A 199 -8.62 -14.88 -0.91
N GLU A 200 -9.88 -14.65 -0.56
CA GLU A 200 -10.97 -14.43 -1.52
C GLU A 200 -10.70 -13.24 -2.44
N TYR A 201 -10.16 -12.14 -1.89
CA TYR A 201 -9.80 -10.98 -2.70
C TYR A 201 -8.73 -11.30 -3.72
N LEU A 202 -7.67 -12.04 -3.34
CA LEU A 202 -6.60 -12.42 -4.27
C LEU A 202 -7.14 -13.31 -5.39
N ILE A 203 -7.96 -14.30 -5.05
CA ILE A 203 -8.58 -15.21 -6.01
C ILE A 203 -9.46 -14.44 -6.99
N ARG A 204 -10.32 -13.53 -6.48
CA ARG A 204 -11.19 -12.71 -7.32
C ARG A 204 -10.37 -11.79 -8.24
N LEU A 205 -9.35 -11.11 -7.71
CA LEU A 205 -8.44 -10.27 -8.49
C LEU A 205 -7.81 -11.07 -9.63
N PHE A 206 -7.30 -12.26 -9.33
CA PHE A 206 -6.71 -13.14 -10.33
C PHE A 206 -7.72 -13.49 -11.43
N GLN A 207 -8.92 -13.94 -11.07
CA GLN A 207 -9.96 -14.31 -12.04
C GLN A 207 -10.40 -13.15 -12.93
N GLU A 208 -10.53 -11.95 -12.37
CA GLU A 208 -10.98 -10.77 -13.10
C GLU A 208 -9.88 -10.22 -14.03
N TRP A 209 -8.61 -10.25 -13.60
CA TRP A 209 -7.52 -9.55 -14.28
C TRP A 209 -6.60 -10.45 -15.10
N GLU A 210 -6.68 -11.78 -14.94
CA GLU A 210 -5.83 -12.73 -15.66
C GLU A 210 -5.88 -12.49 -17.18
N ALA A 211 -7.08 -12.32 -17.74
CA ALA A 211 -7.29 -12.23 -19.18
C ALA A 211 -6.62 -11.00 -19.84
N HIS A 212 -6.41 -9.92 -19.09
CA HIS A 212 -5.85 -8.67 -19.63
C HIS A 212 -4.48 -8.30 -19.04
N ARG A 213 -4.03 -8.94 -17.95
CA ARG A 213 -2.69 -8.75 -17.37
C ARG A 213 -1.78 -9.97 -17.44
N ASN A 214 -2.28 -11.14 -17.83
CA ASN A 214 -1.53 -12.41 -17.82
C ASN A 214 -0.86 -12.67 -16.45
N LEU A 215 -1.62 -12.54 -15.36
CA LEU A 215 -1.09 -12.65 -13.99
C LEU A 215 -0.44 -14.01 -13.74
N SER A 216 -0.90 -15.09 -14.40
CA SER A 216 -0.31 -16.43 -14.31
C SER A 216 1.14 -16.49 -14.78
N GLN A 217 1.59 -15.56 -15.63
CA GLN A 217 2.98 -15.46 -16.09
C GLN A 217 3.88 -14.77 -15.08
N LEU A 218 3.32 -14.18 -14.02
CA LEU A 218 4.09 -13.58 -12.95
C LEU A 218 4.33 -14.62 -11.85
N PRO A 219 5.61 -14.91 -11.49
CA PRO A 219 5.91 -15.93 -10.48
C PRO A 219 5.18 -15.69 -9.15
N ASN A 220 5.06 -14.43 -8.72
CA ASN A 220 4.39 -14.08 -7.47
C ASN A 220 2.93 -14.58 -7.48
N PHE A 221 2.13 -14.27 -8.50
CA PHE A 221 0.75 -14.77 -8.61
C PHE A 221 0.67 -16.28 -8.83
N ALA A 222 1.54 -16.84 -9.67
CA ALA A 222 1.55 -18.27 -9.96
C ALA A 222 1.70 -19.13 -8.69
N PHE A 223 2.45 -18.65 -7.69
CA PHE A 223 2.60 -19.33 -6.40
C PHE A 223 1.61 -18.82 -5.33
N SER A 224 1.27 -17.53 -5.31
CA SER A 224 0.39 -16.95 -4.29
C SER A 224 -1.07 -17.35 -4.43
N VAL A 225 -1.57 -17.53 -5.67
CA VAL A 225 -2.96 -17.94 -5.93
C VAL A 225 -3.25 -19.38 -5.49
N PRO A 226 -2.45 -20.41 -5.86
CA PRO A 226 -2.66 -21.76 -5.32
C PRO A 226 -2.53 -21.79 -3.79
N LEU A 227 -1.61 -21.01 -3.22
CA LEU A 227 -1.50 -20.89 -1.77
C LEU A 227 -2.76 -20.30 -1.14
N ALA A 228 -3.36 -19.28 -1.75
CA ALA A 228 -4.63 -18.72 -1.29
C ALA A 228 -5.77 -19.73 -1.34
N TYR A 229 -5.90 -20.51 -2.42
CA TYR A 229 -6.87 -21.60 -2.51
C TYR A 229 -6.65 -22.68 -1.44
N PHE A 230 -5.39 -23.07 -1.21
CA PHE A 230 -5.05 -24.03 -0.17
C PHE A 230 -5.42 -23.50 1.21
N LEU A 231 -5.05 -22.27 1.55
CA LEU A 231 -5.37 -21.65 2.84
C LEU A 231 -6.88 -21.47 3.05
N LEU A 232 -7.64 -21.20 1.98
CA LEU A 232 -9.10 -21.16 2.01
C LEU A 232 -9.68 -22.56 2.33
N SER A 233 -9.14 -23.62 1.72
CA SER A 233 -9.58 -25.01 1.99
C SER A 233 -9.38 -25.46 3.45
N GLN A 234 -8.47 -24.81 4.19
CA GLN A 234 -8.22 -25.10 5.61
C GLN A 234 -9.21 -24.38 6.56
N GLN A 235 -10.04 -23.47 6.05
CA GLN A 235 -11.00 -22.74 6.89
C GLN A 235 -12.19 -23.63 7.24
N THR A 236 -12.34 -23.97 8.52
CA THR A 236 -13.40 -24.87 9.02
C THR A 236 -14.82 -24.31 8.86
N ASP A 237 -14.93 -22.99 8.66
CA ASP A 237 -16.22 -22.31 8.54
C ASP A 237 -16.88 -22.56 7.17
N LEU A 238 -16.12 -23.05 6.19
CA LEU A 238 -16.63 -23.31 4.83
C LEU A 238 -17.21 -24.73 4.68
N PRO A 239 -18.23 -24.90 3.83
CA PRO A 239 -18.77 -26.22 3.49
C PRO A 239 -17.70 -27.18 2.95
N GLU A 240 -17.83 -28.48 3.25
CA GLU A 240 -16.85 -29.50 2.83
C GLU A 240 -16.63 -29.52 1.31
N HIS A 241 -17.69 -29.34 0.52
CA HIS A 241 -17.61 -29.33 -0.94
C HIS A 241 -16.81 -28.13 -1.49
N GLU A 242 -16.87 -26.97 -0.84
CA GLU A 242 -16.07 -25.81 -1.23
C GLU A 242 -14.61 -26.01 -0.86
N ARG A 243 -14.35 -26.62 0.31
CA ARG A 243 -13.00 -26.95 0.76
C ARG A 243 -12.34 -27.96 -0.16
N SER A 244 -13.03 -29.03 -0.54
CA SER A 244 -12.49 -30.02 -1.48
C SER A 244 -12.20 -29.39 -2.84
N SER A 245 -13.13 -28.60 -3.38
CA SER A 245 -12.94 -27.89 -4.66
C SER A 245 -11.75 -26.92 -4.63
N ALA A 246 -11.62 -26.14 -3.55
CA ALA A 246 -10.48 -25.23 -3.38
C ALA A 246 -9.16 -26.00 -3.29
N ARG A 247 -9.13 -27.13 -2.60
CA ARG A 247 -7.94 -27.98 -2.48
C ARG A 247 -7.52 -28.60 -3.81
N GLU A 248 -8.47 -29.07 -4.60
CA GLU A 248 -8.22 -29.59 -5.95
C GLU A 248 -7.63 -28.50 -6.87
N LYS A 249 -8.24 -27.30 -6.86
CA LYS A 249 -7.73 -26.14 -7.61
C LYS A 249 -6.33 -25.74 -7.18
N ALA A 250 -6.06 -25.71 -5.86
CA ALA A 250 -4.73 -25.42 -5.35
C ALA A 250 -3.69 -26.42 -5.86
N SER A 251 -4.02 -27.72 -5.85
CA SER A 251 -3.14 -28.79 -6.34
C SER A 251 -2.87 -28.68 -7.84
N LEU A 252 -3.88 -28.35 -8.65
CA LEU A 252 -3.70 -28.15 -10.08
C LEU A 252 -2.82 -26.94 -10.38
N LEU A 253 -3.11 -25.80 -9.76
CA LEU A 253 -2.40 -24.54 -10.02
C LEU A 253 -0.95 -24.57 -9.55
N ILE A 254 -0.64 -25.21 -8.42
CA ILE A 254 0.75 -25.33 -7.97
C ILE A 254 1.58 -26.21 -8.91
N GLN A 255 0.98 -27.27 -9.48
CA GLN A 255 1.66 -28.09 -10.50
C GLN A 255 1.98 -27.26 -11.75
N GLN A 256 1.03 -26.45 -12.20
CA GLN A 256 1.24 -25.54 -13.33
C GLN A 256 2.30 -24.48 -13.04
N ALA A 257 2.34 -23.95 -11.82
CA ALA A 257 3.36 -22.99 -11.41
C ALA A 257 4.77 -23.62 -11.40
N LEU A 258 4.89 -24.85 -10.90
CA LEU A 258 6.17 -25.57 -10.87
C LEU A 258 6.66 -25.97 -12.26
N THR A 259 5.77 -26.26 -13.21
CA THR A 259 6.17 -26.52 -14.60
C THR A 259 6.57 -25.24 -15.33
N MET A 260 5.93 -24.10 -15.02
CA MET A 260 6.26 -22.80 -15.61
C MET A 260 7.54 -22.19 -15.02
N PHE A 261 7.77 -22.39 -13.72
CA PHE A 261 8.91 -21.84 -12.96
C PHE A 261 9.70 -22.96 -12.25
N PRO A 262 10.40 -23.83 -13.01
CA PRO A 262 11.07 -25.01 -12.45
C PRO A 262 12.17 -24.68 -11.43
N GLY A 263 12.81 -23.51 -11.55
CA GLY A 263 13.88 -23.08 -10.63
C GLY A 263 13.44 -22.92 -9.16
N VAL A 264 12.13 -22.92 -8.88
CA VAL A 264 11.58 -22.85 -7.51
C VAL A 264 11.42 -24.24 -6.89
N LEU A 265 11.42 -25.31 -7.69
CA LEU A 265 11.15 -26.67 -7.23
C LEU A 265 12.19 -27.18 -6.22
N LEU A 266 13.48 -27.09 -6.54
CA LEU A 266 14.55 -27.59 -5.67
C LEU A 266 14.58 -26.83 -4.31
N PRO A 267 14.57 -25.48 -4.27
CA PRO A 267 14.46 -24.74 -3.01
C PRO A 267 13.24 -25.12 -2.16
N LEU A 268 12.09 -25.41 -2.80
CA LEU A 268 10.89 -25.86 -2.08
C LEU A 268 11.04 -27.26 -1.51
N LEU A 269 11.62 -28.21 -2.27
CA LEU A 269 11.86 -29.57 -1.77
C LEU A 269 12.83 -29.57 -0.60
N GLU A 270 13.90 -28.78 -0.67
CA GLU A 270 14.84 -28.58 0.44
C GLU A 270 14.13 -28.02 1.68
N SER A 271 13.32 -26.97 1.50
CA SER A 271 12.54 -26.37 2.58
C SER A 271 11.54 -27.34 3.22
N CYS A 272 10.99 -28.27 2.42
CA CYS A 272 10.10 -29.33 2.87
C CYS A 272 10.85 -30.57 3.41
N SER A 273 12.19 -30.59 3.37
CA SER A 273 13.01 -31.78 3.70
C SER A 273 12.64 -33.03 2.89
N VAL A 274 12.21 -32.85 1.63
CA VAL A 274 11.84 -33.93 0.71
C VAL A 274 13.00 -34.19 -0.25
N ARG A 275 13.38 -35.47 -0.41
CA ARG A 275 14.42 -35.84 -1.38
C ARG A 275 13.84 -35.89 -2.79
N PRO A 276 14.42 -35.16 -3.76
CA PRO A 276 14.02 -35.29 -5.16
C PRO A 276 14.35 -36.69 -5.69
N ASP A 277 13.57 -37.14 -6.66
CA ASP A 277 13.89 -38.35 -7.43
C ASP A 277 15.20 -38.13 -8.23
N ALA A 278 15.90 -39.22 -8.58
CA ALA A 278 17.13 -39.18 -9.35
C ALA A 278 16.95 -38.51 -10.72
N THR A 279 15.76 -38.66 -11.31
CA THR A 279 15.36 -38.00 -12.57
C THR A 279 15.33 -36.48 -12.45
N VAL A 280 14.77 -35.96 -11.35
CA VAL A 280 14.71 -34.52 -11.05
C VAL A 280 16.08 -34.00 -10.62
N SER A 281 16.82 -34.78 -9.83
CA SER A 281 18.15 -34.40 -9.30
C SER A 281 19.22 -34.30 -10.38
N SER A 282 19.08 -35.06 -11.47
CA SER A 282 20.02 -35.08 -12.59
C SER A 282 19.63 -34.11 -13.72
N HIS A 283 18.48 -33.45 -13.60
CA HIS A 283 18.02 -32.48 -14.57
C HIS A 283 18.88 -31.20 -14.49
N ARG A 284 19.24 -30.62 -15.64
CA ARG A 284 20.15 -29.46 -15.73
C ARG A 284 19.54 -28.13 -15.26
N PHE A 285 18.24 -28.12 -15.02
CA PHE A 285 17.44 -26.95 -14.61
C PHE A 285 16.62 -27.31 -13.38
#